data_AF-A0A6L3SVN2-F1
#
_entry.id   AF-A0A6L3SVN2-F1
#
_cell.length_a   1.000
_cell.length_b   1.000
_cell.length_c   1.000
_cell.angle_alpha   90.00
_cell.angle_beta   90.00
_cell.angle_gamma   90.00
#
_symmetry.space_group_name_H-M   'P 1'
#
loop_
_entity.id
_entity.type
_entity.pdbx_description
1 polymer ?
#
loop_
_entity_poly.entity_id
_entity_poly.type
_entity_poly.pdbx_seq_one_letter_code
_entity_poly.pdbx_strand_id
1 'polypeptide(L)'
;MTGFLAVALVCASTVLAPDCSRENALDLLLEPVQIETECLKRSQQLAIYLSLEAGQYHKLTCQRRKVSMSLPPMQHQAPRLRPIVTVA
;
A
#
# COMPACT_ATOMS: atom_id res chain seq x y z
N MET A 1 12.21 -9.43 9.53
CA MET A 1 11.34 -8.38 10.10
C MET A 1 9.89 -8.76 9.87
N THR A 2 9.10 -8.94 10.92
CA THR A 2 7.63 -9.09 10.79
C THR A 2 7.02 -7.70 10.67
N GLY A 3 6.40 -7.40 9.54
CA GLY A 3 5.67 -6.15 9.34
C GLY A 3 4.18 -6.39 9.24
N PHE A 4 3.41 -5.32 9.31
CA PHE A 4 1.98 -5.28 9.06
C PHE A 4 1.71 -4.40 7.83
N LEU A 5 0.53 -4.55 7.27
CA LEU A 5 0.03 -3.75 6.16
C LEU A 5 -1.34 -3.22 6.57
N ALA A 6 -1.43 -1.90 6.76
CA ALA A 6 -2.69 -1.21 6.91
C ALA A 6 -3.36 -1.12 5.55
N VAL A 7 -4.64 -1.48 5.49
CA VAL A 7 -5.41 -1.56 4.24
C VAL A 7 -6.73 -0.83 4.41
N ALA A 8 -7.04 0.07 3.48
CA ALA A 8 -8.36 0.65 3.29
C ALA A 8 -8.85 0.34 1.88
N LEU A 9 -10.02 -0.29 1.76
CA LEU A 9 -10.67 -0.63 0.49
C LEU A 9 -11.98 0.14 0.35
N VAL A 10 -12.21 0.73 -0.83
CA VAL A 10 -13.50 1.23 -1.28
C VAL A 10 -14.20 0.11 -2.05
N CYS A 11 -15.35 -0.32 -1.56
CA CYS A 11 -16.07 -1.47 -2.11
C CYS A 11 -17.14 -1.00 -3.09
N ALA A 12 -17.36 -1.78 -4.15
CA ALA A 12 -18.47 -1.54 -5.05
C ALA A 12 -19.81 -1.65 -4.30
N SER A 13 -20.82 -0.88 -4.68
CA SER A 13 -22.14 -0.88 -4.03
C SER A 13 -22.85 -2.23 -4.11
N THR A 14 -22.47 -3.08 -5.06
CA THR A 14 -22.99 -4.45 -5.25
C THR A 14 -22.23 -5.49 -4.43
N VAL A 15 -21.14 -5.13 -3.76
CA VAL A 15 -20.27 -6.03 -2.99
C VAL A 15 -20.39 -5.69 -1.50
N LEU A 16 -20.75 -6.69 -0.69
CA LEU A 16 -20.78 -6.51 0.75
C LEU A 16 -19.36 -6.35 1.30
N ALA A 17 -19.21 -5.51 2.34
CA ALA A 17 -17.90 -5.23 2.94
C ALA A 17 -17.10 -6.49 3.35
N PRO A 18 -17.70 -7.59 3.85
CA PRO A 18 -16.97 -8.83 4.12
C PRO A 18 -16.35 -9.46 2.87
N ASP A 19 -17.05 -9.42 1.73
CA ASP A 19 -16.64 -10.03 0.45
C ASP A 19 -15.75 -9.12 -0.40
N CYS A 20 -15.60 -7.88 0.01
CA CYS A 20 -14.70 -6.91 -0.60
C CYS A 20 -13.23 -7.27 -0.29
N SER A 21 -12.42 -7.31 -1.34
CA SER A 21 -11.02 -7.72 -1.36
C SER A 21 -10.22 -6.80 -2.28
N ARG A 22 -8.90 -7.00 -2.36
CA ARG A 22 -8.03 -6.13 -3.16
C ARG A 22 -8.28 -6.29 -4.66
N GLU A 23 -8.84 -7.43 -5.06
CA GLU A 23 -9.09 -7.80 -6.45
C GLU A 23 -10.40 -7.20 -6.99
N ASN A 24 -11.36 -6.86 -6.12
CA ASN A 24 -12.68 -6.35 -6.51
C ASN A 24 -13.03 -4.97 -5.89
N ALA A 25 -12.09 -4.34 -5.19
CA ALA A 25 -12.25 -2.98 -4.69
C ALA A 25 -12.24 -1.97 -5.84
N LEU A 26 -13.05 -0.92 -5.71
CA LEU A 26 -13.06 0.21 -6.64
C LEU A 26 -11.81 1.09 -6.47
N ASP A 27 -11.36 1.25 -5.24
CA ASP A 27 -10.14 1.96 -4.88
C ASP A 27 -9.53 1.36 -3.61
N LEU A 28 -8.23 1.50 -3.43
CA LEU A 28 -7.51 0.97 -2.28
C LEU A 28 -6.27 1.78 -1.92
N LEU A 29 -6.05 1.94 -0.61
CA LEU A 29 -4.80 2.43 -0.05
C LEU A 29 -4.17 1.39 0.85
N LEU A 30 -2.84 1.33 0.79
CA LEU A 30 -2.02 0.32 1.47
C LEU A 30 -0.79 1.00 2.06
N GLU A 31 -0.52 0.75 3.33
CA GLU A 31 0.67 1.30 3.97
C GLU A 31 1.37 0.28 4.87
N PRO A 32 2.71 0.08 4.73
CA PRO A 32 3.45 -0.77 5.64
C PRO A 32 3.55 -0.15 7.04
N VAL A 33 3.27 -0.94 8.06
CA VAL A 33 3.35 -0.54 9.48
C VAL A 33 4.21 -1.54 10.24
N GLN A 34 5.03 -1.08 11.17
CA GLN A 34 5.95 -1.96 11.92
C GLN A 34 5.31 -2.56 13.19
N ILE A 35 4.29 -1.90 13.74
CA ILE A 35 3.67 -2.24 15.03
C ILE A 35 2.21 -2.62 14.81
N GLU A 36 1.78 -3.75 15.37
CA GLU A 36 0.42 -4.28 15.21
C GLU A 36 -0.65 -3.31 15.71
N THR A 37 -0.43 -2.74 16.90
CA THR A 37 -1.36 -1.83 17.55
C THR A 37 -1.62 -0.56 16.74
N GLU A 38 -0.65 -0.11 15.95
CA GLU A 38 -0.81 1.07 15.08
C GLU A 38 -1.46 0.73 13.74
N CYS A 39 -1.53 -0.55 13.36
CA CYS A 39 -1.95 -0.95 12.02
C CYS A 39 -3.43 -0.62 11.74
N LEU A 40 -4.33 -0.92 12.70
CA LEU A 40 -5.75 -0.61 12.55
C LEU A 40 -6.01 0.89 12.62
N LYS A 41 -5.30 1.61 13.48
CA LYS A 41 -5.37 3.07 13.54
C LYS A 41 -4.90 3.69 12.21
N ARG A 42 -3.86 3.12 11.61
CA ARG A 42 -3.39 3.60 10.31
C ARG A 42 -4.39 3.33 9.20
N SER A 43 -5.07 2.18 9.18
CA SER A 43 -6.13 1.93 8.18
C SER A 43 -7.32 2.89 8.30
N GLN A 44 -7.67 3.33 9.52
CA GLN A 44 -8.66 4.39 9.72
C GLN A 44 -8.20 5.73 9.13
N GLN A 45 -6.92 6.10 9.32
CA GLN A 45 -6.38 7.31 8.70
C GLN A 45 -6.39 7.23 7.17
N LEU A 46 -6.06 6.06 6.59
CA LEU A 46 -6.17 5.84 5.15
C LEU A 46 -7.60 6.00 4.65
N ALA A 47 -8.60 5.63 5.45
CA ALA A 47 -10.00 5.85 5.10
C ALA A 47 -10.31 7.34 4.93
N ILE A 48 -9.84 8.17 5.86
CA ILE A 48 -9.99 9.63 5.79
C ILE A 48 -9.31 10.19 4.54
N TYR A 49 -8.11 9.69 4.18
CA TYR A 49 -7.42 10.12 2.95
C TYR A 49 -8.21 9.79 1.68
N LEU A 50 -8.94 8.68 1.66
CA LEU A 50 -9.86 8.33 0.58
C LEU A 50 -11.17 9.12 0.63
N SER A 51 -11.34 10.03 1.58
CA SER A 51 -12.61 10.70 1.86
C SER A 51 -13.75 9.69 2.04
N LEU A 52 -13.45 8.54 2.67
CA LEU A 52 -14.42 7.51 2.96
C LEU A 52 -15.36 7.98 4.07
N GLU A 53 -16.59 8.33 3.70
CA GLU A 53 -17.61 8.80 4.63
C GLU A 53 -18.40 7.66 5.26
N ALA A 54 -19.04 7.93 6.40
CA ALA A 54 -19.97 6.99 7.02
C ALA A 54 -21.14 6.70 6.07
N GLY A 55 -21.31 5.44 5.68
CA GLY A 55 -22.32 5.01 4.70
C GLY A 55 -21.75 4.59 3.34
N GLN A 56 -20.49 4.95 3.02
CA GLN A 56 -19.79 4.35 1.90
C GLN A 56 -19.35 2.92 2.26
N TYR A 57 -19.51 1.98 1.32
CA TYR A 57 -19.07 0.60 1.53
C TYR A 57 -17.54 0.57 1.51
N HIS A 58 -16.95 0.33 2.67
CA HIS A 58 -15.50 0.25 2.80
C HIS A 58 -15.10 -0.86 3.76
N LYS A 59 -13.89 -1.37 3.57
CA LYS A 59 -13.29 -2.40 4.43
C LYS A 59 -11.92 -1.95 4.89
N LEU A 60 -11.75 -1.88 6.21
CA LEU A 60 -10.48 -1.57 6.85
C LEU A 60 -9.91 -2.85 7.43
N THR A 61 -8.68 -3.20 7.06
CA THR A 61 -8.04 -4.42 7.58
C THR A 61 -6.59 -4.15 7.96
N CYS A 62 -6.11 -4.91 8.94
CA CYS A 62 -4.70 -5.06 9.20
C CYS A 62 -4.26 -6.45 8.74
N GLN A 63 -3.28 -6.51 7.83
CA GLN A 63 -2.75 -7.77 7.33
C GLN A 63 -1.32 -7.96 7.82
N ARG A 64 -1.01 -9.12 8.40
CA ARG A 64 0.38 -9.46 8.75
C ARG A 64 1.16 -9.72 7.46
N ARG A 65 2.20 -8.92 7.24
CA ARG A 65 3.07 -9.03 6.07
C ARG A 65 3.96 -10.26 6.25
N LYS A 66 3.64 -11.35 5.56
CA LYS A 66 4.61 -12.42 5.35
C LYS A 66 5.67 -11.86 4.41
N VAL A 67 6.90 -11.69 4.89
CA VAL A 67 8.03 -11.34 4.03
C VAL A 67 8.36 -12.57 3.20
N SER A 68 7.60 -12.82 2.12
CA SER A 68 8.14 -13.51 0.97
C SER A 68 9.05 -12.49 0.29
N MET A 69 10.32 -12.52 0.67
CA MET A 69 11.44 -11.75 0.15
C MET A 69 11.35 -11.61 -1.37
N SER A 70 10.73 -10.53 -1.85
CA SER A 70 10.57 -10.22 -3.27
C SER A 70 10.52 -8.71 -3.45
N LEU A 71 11.65 -8.08 -3.19
CA LEU A 71 12.12 -6.94 -3.97
C LEU A 71 13.65 -6.94 -3.89
N PRO A 72 14.37 -7.06 -5.03
CA PRO A 72 15.79 -6.77 -5.05
C PRO A 72 16.00 -5.30 -4.67
N PRO A 73 17.14 -4.95 -4.04
CA PRO A 73 17.45 -3.57 -3.70
C PRO A 73 17.44 -2.73 -4.98
N MET A 74 16.69 -1.62 -4.96
CA MET A 74 16.79 -0.55 -5.95
C MET A 74 18.26 -0.12 -6.07
N GLN A 75 18.92 -0.58 -7.13
CA GLN A 75 20.28 -0.18 -7.45
C GLN A 75 20.25 1.32 -7.80
N HIS A 76 20.90 2.14 -6.97
CA HIS A 76 21.24 3.51 -7.34
C HIS A 76 22.16 3.48 -8.56
N GLN A 77 21.59 3.59 -9.76
CA GLN A 77 22.35 3.76 -10.99
C GLN A 77 22.84 5.22 -11.04
N ALA A 78 24.03 5.48 -10.51
CA ALA A 78 24.72 6.74 -10.76
C ALA A 78 24.99 6.87 -12.28
N PRO A 79 24.68 8.00 -12.93
CA PRO A 79 24.99 8.18 -14.34
C PRO A 79 26.52 8.26 -14.50
N ARG A 80 27.11 7.25 -15.14
CA ARG A 80 28.49 7.28 -15.65
C ARG A 80 28.55 8.36 -16.73
N LEU A 81 28.99 9.57 -16.38
CA LEU A 81 29.47 10.52 -17.40
C LEU A 81 30.64 9.85 -18.14
N ARG A 82 30.47 9.61 -19.44
CA ARG A 82 31.58 9.25 -20.31
C ARG A 82 32.35 10.54 -20.64
N PRO A 83 33.69 10.54 -20.58
CA PRO A 83 34.47 11.67 -21.06
C PRO A 83 34.31 11.76 -22.58
N ILE A 84 33.90 12.93 -23.07
CA ILE A 84 33.97 13.28 -24.49
C ILE A 84 35.46 13.46 -24.78
N VAL A 85 36.06 12.50 -25.47
CA VAL A 85 37.41 12.67 -26.03
C VAL A 85 37.26 13.51 -27.29
N THR A 86 37.58 14.79 -27.20
CA THR A 86 37.74 15.64 -28.38
C THR A 86 39.08 15.30 -29.02
N VAL A 87 39.05 14.75 -30.24
CA VAL A 87 40.25 14.58 -31.06
C VAL A 87 40.59 15.94 -31.67
N ALA A 88 41.83 16.39 -31.48
CA ALA A 88 42.43 17.54 -32.14
C ALA A 88 43.59 17.06 -33.02
#